data_AF-A0A162KES9-F1
#
_entry.id   AF-A0A162KES9-F1
#
_cell.length_a   1.000
_cell.length_b   1.000
_cell.length_c   1.000
_cell.angle_alpha   90.00
_cell.angle_beta   90.00
_cell.angle_gamma   90.00
#
_symmetry.space_group_name_H-M   'P 1'
#
loop_
_entity.id
_entity.type
_entity.pdbx_description
1 polymer ?
#
loop_
_entity_poly.entity_id
_entity_poly.type
_entity_poly.pdbx_seq_one_letter_code
_entity_poly.pdbx_strand_id
1 'polypeptide(L)'
;MKTPIILATLFAGSLAAVLPSGLDITPADCAIAEIAIEGGVKFTWPMVPNCRHKEEAYEVGVAAFEHGIKCGPAPAEPEAPPAGERCSKVECAKLEKAIEKGKEYLRHLQIDKFPGYPEGEKEGIRCFKKKIGCEEKAEVTV
;
A
#
# COMPACT_ATOMS: atom_id res chain seq x y z
N MET A 1 1.45 4.25 -45.67
CA MET A 1 2.39 5.32 -45.25
C MET A 1 1.60 6.46 -44.64
N LYS A 2 2.14 7.02 -43.53
CA LYS A 2 1.65 8.16 -42.73
C LYS A 2 0.45 7.77 -41.85
N THR A 3 0.63 7.58 -40.54
CA THR A 3 0.77 8.68 -39.58
C THR A 3 1.40 8.21 -38.25
N PRO A 4 2.51 8.81 -37.79
CA PRO A 4 2.92 8.75 -36.39
C PRO A 4 3.08 10.16 -35.83
N ILE A 5 1.98 10.85 -35.52
CA ILE A 5 1.99 12.15 -34.83
C ILE A 5 0.81 12.21 -33.86
N ILE A 6 0.63 11.22 -32.97
CA ILE A 6 -0.32 11.35 -31.84
C ILE A 6 0.22 10.72 -30.52
N LEU A 7 1.20 9.83 -30.55
CA LEU A 7 1.61 9.10 -29.33
C LEU A 7 2.79 9.70 -28.53
N ALA A 8 3.28 10.89 -28.87
CA ALA A 8 4.39 11.54 -28.16
C ALA A 8 3.96 12.62 -27.14
N THR A 9 2.65 12.91 -27.00
CA THR A 9 2.14 13.99 -26.12
C THR A 9 1.62 13.52 -24.77
N LEU A 10 1.69 12.23 -24.43
CA LEU A 10 1.17 11.71 -23.15
C LEU A 10 2.22 11.58 -22.02
N PHE A 11 3.51 11.88 -22.26
CA PHE A 11 4.58 11.58 -21.29
C PHE A 11 5.56 12.71 -20.94
N ALA A 12 5.28 13.97 -21.30
CA ALA A 12 6.22 15.09 -21.05
C ALA A 12 5.65 16.28 -20.26
N GLY A 13 4.45 16.16 -19.68
CA GLY A 13 3.67 17.34 -19.25
C GLY A 13 3.37 17.56 -17.77
N SER A 14 3.76 16.67 -16.83
CA SER A 14 3.23 16.78 -15.44
C SER A 14 4.23 16.55 -14.31
N LEU A 15 5.52 16.35 -14.57
CA LEU A 15 6.53 16.14 -13.53
C LEU A 15 7.13 17.43 -12.94
N ALA A 16 6.57 18.60 -13.29
CA ALA A 16 7.08 19.91 -12.89
C ALA A 16 6.01 20.82 -12.23
N ALA A 17 5.03 20.26 -11.55
CA ALA A 17 4.25 21.01 -10.56
C ALA A 17 4.85 20.74 -9.18
N VAL A 18 5.82 21.59 -8.82
CA VAL A 18 6.17 21.93 -7.43
C VAL A 18 4.87 21.97 -6.64
N LEU A 19 4.72 21.19 -5.57
CA LEU A 19 3.53 21.17 -4.73
C LEU A 19 3.49 22.45 -3.87
N PRO A 20 2.72 23.50 -4.19
CA PRO A 20 2.36 24.49 -3.19
C PRO A 20 1.51 23.82 -2.12
N SER A 21 1.77 24.17 -0.87
CA SER A 21 0.99 23.74 0.29
C SER A 21 -0.51 23.92 0.02
N GLY A 22 -1.27 22.82 -0.07
CA GLY A 22 -2.72 22.84 -0.33
C GLY A 22 -3.22 22.03 -1.53
N LEU A 23 -2.45 21.07 -2.07
CA LEU A 23 -2.94 20.24 -3.18
C LEU A 23 -4.05 19.27 -2.76
N ASP A 24 -5.21 19.48 -3.37
CA ASP A 24 -6.23 18.45 -3.52
C ASP A 24 -5.63 17.25 -4.27
N ILE A 25 -5.82 16.05 -3.72
CA ILE A 25 -5.37 14.80 -4.32
C ILE A 25 -6.17 14.58 -5.60
N THR A 26 -5.48 14.41 -6.72
CA THR A 26 -6.13 14.24 -8.02
C THR A 26 -6.46 12.77 -8.29
N PRO A 27 -7.41 12.47 -9.19
CA PRO A 27 -7.63 11.11 -9.66
C PRO A 27 -6.38 10.44 -10.25
N ALA A 28 -5.45 11.22 -10.81
CA ALA A 28 -4.19 10.71 -11.35
C ALA A 28 -3.24 10.27 -10.23
N ASP A 29 -3.21 11.00 -9.11
CA ASP A 29 -2.44 10.63 -7.93
C ASP A 29 -2.94 9.30 -7.36
N CYS A 30 -4.25 9.13 -7.25
CA CYS A 30 -4.85 7.89 -6.79
C CYS A 30 -4.48 6.69 -7.68
N ALA A 31 -4.52 6.86 -9.00
CA ALA A 31 -4.11 5.80 -9.93
C ALA A 31 -2.61 5.44 -9.82
N ILE A 32 -1.74 6.42 -9.56
CA ILE A 32 -0.31 6.17 -9.34
C ILE A 32 -0.09 5.39 -8.04
N ALA A 33 -0.80 5.76 -6.97
CA ALA A 33 -0.74 5.05 -5.70
C ALA A 33 -1.20 3.60 -5.84
N GLU A 34 -2.32 3.35 -6.51
CA GLU A 34 -2.86 2.00 -6.78
C GLU A 34 -1.85 1.12 -7.51
N ILE A 35 -1.25 1.61 -8.61
CA ILE A 35 -0.22 0.89 -9.37
C ILE A 35 1.00 0.58 -8.51
N ALA A 36 1.44 1.52 -7.68
CA ALA A 36 2.60 1.34 -6.82
C ALA A 36 2.34 0.30 -5.72
N ILE A 37 1.13 0.31 -5.15
CA ILE A 37 0.67 -0.67 -4.15
C ILE A 37 0.60 -2.07 -4.78
N GLU A 38 -0.02 -2.22 -5.95
CA GLU A 38 -0.04 -3.49 -6.67
C GLU A 38 1.37 -4.01 -6.96
N GLY A 39 2.28 -3.12 -7.36
CA GLY A 39 3.69 -3.44 -7.59
C GLY A 39 4.39 -3.93 -6.32
N GLY A 40 4.20 -3.21 -5.20
CA GLY A 40 4.72 -3.59 -3.89
C GLY A 40 4.16 -4.94 -3.40
N VAL A 41 2.92 -5.26 -3.75
CA VAL A 41 2.27 -6.50 -3.32
C VAL A 41 2.68 -7.70 -4.13
N LYS A 42 2.80 -7.57 -5.45
CA LYS A 42 3.42 -8.60 -6.30
C LYS A 42 4.85 -8.92 -5.83
N PHE A 43 5.56 -7.92 -5.31
CA PHE A 43 6.90 -8.10 -4.76
C PHE A 43 6.92 -8.85 -3.41
N THR A 44 5.91 -8.63 -2.56
CA THR A 44 5.87 -9.20 -1.20
C THR A 44 5.14 -10.54 -1.10
N TRP A 45 4.27 -10.89 -2.05
CA TRP A 45 3.49 -12.13 -2.09
C TRP A 45 4.30 -13.43 -1.92
N PRO A 46 5.47 -13.58 -2.56
CA PRO A 46 6.28 -14.79 -2.41
C PRO A 46 6.83 -15.01 -1.00
N MET A 47 6.81 -13.99 -0.14
CA MET A 47 7.39 -14.06 1.21
C MET A 47 6.44 -14.66 2.25
N VAL A 48 5.14 -14.75 1.96
CA VAL A 48 4.08 -15.24 2.86
C VAL A 48 3.16 -16.28 2.18
N PRO A 49 3.70 -17.41 1.69
CA PRO A 49 2.96 -18.31 0.82
C PRO A 49 1.76 -19.01 1.49
N ASN A 50 1.79 -19.28 2.80
CA ASN A 50 0.79 -20.13 3.47
C ASN A 50 -0.23 -19.34 4.31
N CYS A 51 -0.20 -18.01 4.23
CA CYS A 51 -1.24 -17.17 4.83
C CYS A 51 -2.56 -17.34 4.07
N ARG A 52 -3.57 -17.95 4.71
CA ARG A 52 -4.84 -18.35 4.09
C ARG A 52 -5.68 -17.17 3.59
N HIS A 53 -5.65 -16.05 4.30
CA HIS A 53 -6.47 -14.86 4.06
C HIS A 53 -5.66 -13.71 3.43
N LYS A 54 -4.55 -14.00 2.75
CA LYS A 54 -3.63 -12.98 2.26
C LYS A 54 -4.25 -12.08 1.20
N GLU A 55 -5.04 -12.62 0.26
CA GLU A 55 -5.75 -11.81 -0.75
C GLU A 55 -6.72 -10.83 -0.09
N GLU A 56 -7.58 -11.31 0.81
CA GLU A 56 -8.53 -10.44 1.54
C GLU A 56 -7.80 -9.40 2.41
N ALA A 57 -6.70 -9.78 3.05
CA ALA A 57 -5.91 -8.86 3.84
C ALA A 57 -5.26 -7.77 3.00
N TYR A 58 -4.85 -8.09 1.77
CA TYR A 58 -4.39 -7.10 0.82
C TYR A 58 -5.47 -6.10 0.49
N GLU A 59 -6.66 -6.56 0.08
CA GLU A 59 -7.77 -5.67 -0.28
C GLU A 59 -8.13 -4.72 0.87
N VAL A 60 -8.21 -5.25 2.10
CA VAL A 60 -8.46 -4.44 3.31
C VAL A 60 -7.31 -3.46 3.56
N GLY A 61 -6.06 -3.89 3.40
CA GLY A 61 -4.88 -3.04 3.55
C GLY A 61 -4.83 -1.90 2.51
N VAL A 62 -5.14 -2.19 1.24
CA VAL A 62 -5.23 -1.18 0.17
C VAL A 62 -6.33 -0.19 0.46
N ALA A 63 -7.53 -0.66 0.79
CA ALA A 63 -8.65 0.22 1.09
C ALA A 63 -8.34 1.17 2.26
N ALA A 64 -7.64 0.69 3.29
CA ALA A 64 -7.18 1.53 4.40
C ALA A 64 -6.08 2.53 4.00
N PHE A 65 -5.15 2.10 3.14
CA PHE A 65 -4.13 2.99 2.60
C PHE A 65 -4.75 4.10 1.74
N GLU A 66 -5.60 3.73 0.78
CA GLU A 66 -6.32 4.65 -0.10
C GLU A 66 -7.16 5.65 0.68
N HIS A 67 -7.82 5.20 1.75
CA HIS A 67 -8.53 6.10 2.63
C HIS A 67 -7.60 7.13 3.30
N GLY A 68 -6.44 6.68 3.80
CA GLY A 68 -5.43 7.56 4.43
C GLY A 68 -4.90 8.63 3.46
N ILE A 69 -4.71 8.27 2.19
CA ILE A 69 -4.37 9.22 1.12
C ILE A 69 -5.61 9.84 0.45
N LYS A 70 -6.78 9.82 1.10
CA LYS A 70 -8.05 10.44 0.61
C LYS A 70 -8.48 10.06 -0.82
N CYS A 71 -8.04 8.89 -1.29
CA CYS A 71 -8.41 8.31 -2.59
C CYS A 71 -9.60 7.37 -2.51
N GLY A 72 -10.02 6.98 -1.30
CA GLY A 72 -11.10 6.03 -1.09
C GLY A 72 -11.96 6.32 0.14
N PRO A 73 -13.14 5.68 0.22
CA PRO A 73 -13.98 5.74 1.40
C PRO A 73 -13.28 5.07 2.60
N ALA A 74 -13.72 5.40 3.82
CA ALA A 74 -13.24 4.71 5.02
C ALA A 74 -13.60 3.22 4.94
N PRO A 75 -12.63 2.30 5.06
CA PRO A 75 -12.94 0.87 5.07
C PRO A 75 -13.58 0.46 6.40
N ALA A 76 -14.29 -0.67 6.36
CA ALA A 76 -14.71 -1.33 7.60
C ALA A 76 -13.48 -1.81 8.39
N GLU A 77 -13.57 -1.78 9.71
CA GLU A 77 -12.52 -2.28 10.58
C GLU A 77 -12.36 -3.81 10.39
N PRO A 78 -11.17 -4.31 10.05
CA PRO A 78 -11.00 -5.73 9.80
C PRO A 78 -11.12 -6.55 11.08
N GLU A 79 -11.75 -7.71 10.96
CA GLU A 79 -11.78 -8.72 12.01
C GLU A 79 -10.54 -9.61 11.91
N ALA A 80 -9.97 -9.94 13.06
CA ALA A 80 -8.86 -10.90 13.13
C ALA A 80 -9.39 -12.32 12.91
N PRO A 81 -8.65 -13.17 12.17
CA PRO A 81 -9.10 -14.53 11.93
C PRO A 81 -9.04 -15.36 13.23
N PRO A 82 -9.84 -16.45 13.30
CA PRO A 82 -9.77 -17.42 14.40
C PRO A 82 -8.34 -17.91 14.63
N ALA A 83 -7.99 -18.29 15.86
CA ALA A 83 -6.61 -18.65 16.22
C ALA A 83 -5.98 -19.73 15.31
N GLY A 84 -6.78 -20.70 14.84
CA GLY A 84 -6.33 -21.77 13.94
C GLY A 84 -6.12 -21.35 12.48
N GLU A 85 -6.50 -20.13 12.12
CA GLU A 85 -6.40 -19.58 10.75
C GLU A 85 -5.42 -18.40 10.65
N ARG A 86 -4.83 -17.98 11.77
CA ARG A 86 -3.81 -16.93 11.79
C ARG A 86 -2.53 -17.41 11.11
N CYS A 87 -1.83 -16.49 10.47
CA CYS A 87 -0.49 -16.78 9.96
C CYS A 87 0.45 -17.20 11.11
N SER A 88 1.38 -18.10 10.79
CA SER A 88 2.37 -18.52 11.76
C SER A 88 3.28 -17.36 12.16
N LYS A 89 3.86 -17.40 13.38
CA LYS A 89 4.84 -16.38 13.83
C LYS A 89 6.02 -16.23 12.87
N VAL A 90 6.45 -17.34 12.24
CA VAL A 90 7.53 -17.34 11.24
C VAL A 90 7.12 -16.56 9.99
N GLU A 91 5.88 -16.73 9.53
CA GLU A 91 5.36 -15.98 8.39
C GLU A 91 5.12 -14.52 8.72
N CYS A 92 4.63 -14.20 9.92
CA CYS A 92 4.55 -12.81 10.37
C CYS A 92 5.93 -12.15 10.39
N ALA A 93 6.99 -12.86 10.81
CA ALA A 93 8.35 -12.31 10.75
C ALA A 93 8.87 -12.13 9.30
N LYS A 94 8.49 -13.01 8.37
CA LYS A 94 8.80 -12.84 6.94
C LYS A 94 8.04 -11.67 6.33
N LEU A 95 6.78 -11.49 6.74
CA LEU A 95 5.95 -10.38 6.34
C LEU A 95 6.55 -9.04 6.76
N GLU A 96 7.04 -8.89 7.99
CA GLU A 96 7.69 -7.65 8.42
C GLU A 96 8.84 -7.26 7.47
N LYS A 97 9.65 -8.24 7.06
CA LYS A 97 10.72 -8.02 6.07
C LYS A 97 10.16 -7.65 4.69
N ALA A 98 9.01 -8.21 4.33
CA ALA A 98 8.34 -7.92 3.06
C ALA A 98 7.78 -6.49 3.07
N ILE A 99 7.13 -6.09 4.16
CA ILE A 99 6.63 -4.73 4.41
C ILE A 99 7.79 -3.74 4.31
N GLU A 100 8.91 -3.95 5.02
CA GLU A 100 10.06 -3.03 4.96
C GLU A 100 10.60 -2.86 3.54
N LYS A 101 10.74 -3.95 2.76
CA LYS A 101 11.13 -3.85 1.35
C LYS A 101 10.07 -3.15 0.49
N GLY A 102 8.79 -3.37 0.78
CA GLY A 102 7.68 -2.67 0.15
C GLY A 102 7.77 -1.16 0.39
N LYS A 103 8.06 -0.74 1.63
CA LYS A 103 8.29 0.66 1.97
C LYS A 103 9.48 1.24 1.23
N GLU A 104 10.60 0.52 1.15
CA GLU A 104 11.77 0.93 0.35
C GLU A 104 11.40 1.13 -1.12
N TYR A 105 10.63 0.20 -1.70
CA TYR A 105 10.16 0.29 -3.07
C TYR A 105 9.25 1.51 -3.28
N LEU A 106 8.29 1.75 -2.39
CA LEU A 106 7.40 2.90 -2.45
C LEU A 106 8.15 4.23 -2.30
N ARG A 107 9.18 4.29 -1.45
CA ARG A 107 10.10 5.44 -1.34
C ARG A 107 10.90 5.67 -2.62
N HIS A 108 11.38 4.61 -3.28
CA HIS A 108 12.06 4.74 -4.58
C HIS A 108 11.14 5.33 -5.66
N LEU A 109 9.85 5.01 -5.59
CA LEU A 109 8.81 5.58 -6.46
C LEU A 109 8.31 6.97 -5.99
N GLN A 110 8.84 7.49 -4.88
CA GLN A 110 8.45 8.75 -4.26
C GLN A 110 6.99 8.83 -3.80
N ILE A 111 6.35 7.67 -3.57
CA ILE A 111 4.98 7.59 -3.05
C ILE A 111 4.92 8.09 -1.61
N ASP A 112 6.02 8.01 -0.87
CA ASP A 112 6.16 8.54 0.49
C ASP A 112 5.95 10.05 0.62
N LYS A 113 5.97 10.77 -0.51
CA LYS A 113 5.70 12.21 -0.58
C LYS A 113 4.21 12.54 -0.78
N PHE A 114 3.36 11.54 -0.97
CA PHE A 114 1.93 11.76 -1.16
C PHE A 114 1.29 12.32 0.11
N PRO A 115 0.35 13.28 0.00
CA PRO A 115 -0.39 13.76 1.16
C PRO A 115 -1.16 12.62 1.83
N GLY A 116 -1.03 12.48 3.14
CA GLY A 116 -1.66 11.39 3.90
C GLY A 116 -0.95 10.04 3.78
N TYR A 117 0.22 9.97 3.14
CA TYR A 117 1.01 8.73 3.06
C TYR A 117 1.37 8.16 4.43
N PRO A 118 1.84 8.93 5.42
CA PRO A 118 2.19 8.37 6.74
C PRO A 118 0.99 7.68 7.41
N GLU A 119 -0.18 8.30 7.33
CA GLU A 119 -1.44 7.75 7.85
C GLU A 119 -1.89 6.54 7.04
N GLY A 120 -1.87 6.63 5.71
CA GLY A 120 -2.24 5.53 4.80
C GLY A 120 -1.34 4.31 4.97
N GLU A 121 -0.02 4.50 5.05
CA GLU A 121 0.95 3.43 5.30
C GLU A 121 0.65 2.73 6.63
N LYS A 122 0.50 3.52 7.70
CA LYS A 122 0.23 2.99 9.04
C LYS A 122 -1.06 2.18 9.07
N GLU A 123 -2.16 2.75 8.56
CA GLU A 123 -3.47 2.09 8.61
C GLU A 123 -3.56 0.91 7.65
N GLY A 124 -2.98 1.02 6.46
CA GLY A 124 -2.90 -0.08 5.51
C GLY A 124 -2.16 -1.28 6.09
N ILE A 125 -0.99 -1.07 6.71
CA ILE A 125 -0.22 -2.13 7.34
C ILE A 125 -0.96 -2.71 8.55
N ARG A 126 -1.54 -1.88 9.41
CA ARG A 126 -2.30 -2.33 10.58
C ARG A 126 -3.46 -3.23 10.16
N CYS A 127 -4.27 -2.77 9.21
CA CYS A 127 -5.44 -3.50 8.71
C CYS A 127 -5.04 -4.82 8.04
N PHE A 128 -4.00 -4.80 7.20
CA PHE A 128 -3.43 -6.00 6.59
C PHE A 128 -3.02 -7.03 7.66
N LYS A 129 -2.19 -6.60 8.62
CA LYS A 129 -1.66 -7.48 9.68
C LYS A 129 -2.77 -8.06 10.55
N LYS A 130 -3.77 -7.25 10.90
CA LYS A 130 -4.94 -7.69 11.66
C LYS A 130 -5.72 -8.78 10.92
N LYS A 131 -5.99 -8.58 9.63
CA LYS A 131 -6.79 -9.51 8.81
C LYS A 131 -6.11 -10.87 8.58
N ILE A 132 -4.77 -10.94 8.59
CA ILE A 132 -4.03 -12.22 8.56
C ILE A 132 -3.71 -12.79 9.95
N GLY A 133 -3.99 -12.04 11.02
CA GLY A 133 -3.72 -12.45 12.39
C GLY A 133 -2.25 -12.31 12.84
N CYS A 134 -1.49 -11.43 12.22
CA CYS A 134 -0.16 -11.04 12.69
C CYS A 134 -0.29 -9.90 13.69
N GLU A 135 0.11 -10.13 14.93
CA GLU A 135 0.08 -9.11 15.98
C GLU A 135 1.06 -7.97 15.64
N GLU A 136 0.66 -6.73 15.91
CA GLU A 136 1.62 -5.63 16.01
C GLU A 136 2.54 -5.93 17.19
N LYS A 137 3.86 -5.84 16.98
CA LYS A 137 4.78 -5.89 18.12
C LYS A 137 4.37 -4.73 19.02
N ALA A 138 3.87 -5.03 20.22
CA ALA A 138 3.69 -4.02 21.24
C ALA A 138 5.04 -3.29 21.37
N GLU A 139 5.05 -1.97 21.16
CA GLU A 139 6.20 -1.16 21.52
C GLU A 139 6.52 -1.47 22.99
N VAL A 140 7.66 -2.10 23.23
CA VAL A 140 8.17 -2.27 24.58
C VAL A 140 8.51 -0.86 25.06
N THR A 141 7.61 -0.28 25.84
CA THR A 141 7.89 0.93 26.61
C THR A 141 8.94 0.55 27.65
N VAL A 142 10.18 1.01 27.44
CA VAL A 142 11.27 0.93 28.43
C VAL A 142 11.19 2.16 29.32
#